data_AF-A0A1H3QLJ2-F1
#
_entry.id   AF-A0A1H3QLJ2-F1
#
_cell.length_a   1.000
_cell.length_b   1.000
_cell.length_c   1.000
_cell.angle_alpha   90.00
_cell.angle_beta   90.00
_cell.angle_gamma   90.00
#
_symmetry.space_group_name_H-M   'P 1'
#
loop_
_entity.id
_entity.type
_entity.pdbx_description
1 polymer ?
#
loop_
_entity_poly.entity_id
_entity_poly.type
_entity_poly.pdbx_seq_one_letter_code
_entity_poly.pdbx_strand_id
1 'polypeptide(L)' 'MMVEIFMVTRERNCRTIRCVTSPINQGSIAFHQRMGFSIVEGNATVEGVSVQKNYDGRGQDRVLFVKEL' A
#
# COMPACT_ATOMS: atom_id res chain seq x y z
N MET A 1 -4.78 12.19 -11.16
CA MET A 1 -4.64 11.72 -9.75
C MET A 1 -3.45 10.78 -9.55
N MET A 2 -3.40 9.52 -10.04
CA MET A 2 -2.22 8.64 -9.76
C MET A 2 -1.00 8.88 -10.67
N VAL A 3 -1.22 9.15 -11.97
CA VAL A 3 -0.12 9.48 -12.90
C VAL A 3 0.64 10.73 -12.45
N GLU A 4 -0.10 11.72 -11.95
CA GLU A 4 0.45 12.97 -11.43
C GLU A 4 1.33 12.74 -10.19
N ILE A 5 0.93 11.84 -9.28
CA ILE A 5 1.76 11.43 -8.15
C ILE A 5 3.08 10.82 -8.64
N PHE A 6 3.07 9.98 -9.67
CA PHE A 6 4.30 9.39 -10.21
C PHE A 6 5.21 10.44 -10.86
N MET A 7 4.65 11.44 -11.54
CA MET A 7 5.44 12.53 -12.10
C MET A 7 6.09 13.38 -10.99
N VAL A 8 5.29 13.87 -10.04
CA VAL A 8 5.78 14.72 -8.95
C VAL A 8 6.80 14.00 -8.07
N THR A 9 6.61 12.70 -7.80
CA THR A 9 7.57 11.92 -7.02
C THR A 9 8.90 11.74 -7.74
N ARG A 10 8.89 11.52 -9.07
CA ARG A 10 10.11 11.49 -9.88
C ARG A 10 10.81 12.84 -9.93
N GLU A 11 10.08 13.93 -10.14
CA GLU A 11 10.62 15.29 -10.12
C GLU A 11 11.29 15.64 -8.78
N ARG A 12 10.77 15.10 -7.68
CA ARG A 12 11.34 15.28 -6.33
C ARG A 12 12.45 14.28 -5.99
N ASN A 13 12.92 13.50 -6.96
CA ASN A 13 13.92 12.44 -6.78
C ASN A 13 13.52 11.41 -5.71
N CYS A 14 12.23 11.17 -5.51
CA CYS A 14 11.77 10.07 -4.69
C CYS A 14 12.14 8.75 -5.35
N ARG A 15 12.57 7.78 -4.54
CA ARG A 15 12.89 6.42 -5.02
C ARG A 15 11.76 5.43 -4.79
N THR A 16 10.91 5.70 -3.80
CA THR A 16 9.91 4.76 -3.34
C THR A 16 8.61 5.47 -3.02
N ILE A 17 7.48 4.87 -3.39
CA ILE A 17 6.14 5.29 -2.98
C ILE A 17 5.59 4.24 -2.02
N ARG A 18 5.04 4.73 -0.90
CA ARG A 18 4.32 3.89 0.08
C ARG A 18 2.90 4.40 0.23
N CYS A 19 1.95 3.47 0.33
CA CYS A 19 0.56 3.78 0.66
C CYS A 19 -0.06 2.64 1.46
N VAL A 20 -1.24 2.88 2.04
CA VAL A 20 -1.91 1.92 2.92
C VAL A 20 -3.41 1.84 2.60
N THR A 21 -4.02 0.71 2.91
CA THR A 21 -5.48 0.57 2.86
C THR A 21 -5.99 -0.40 3.92
N SER A 22 -7.31 -0.45 4.12
CA SER A 22 -7.93 -1.42 5.03
C SER A 22 -7.92 -2.83 4.42
N PRO A 23 -7.65 -3.90 5.20
CA PRO A 23 -7.65 -5.28 4.71
C PRO A 23 -8.95 -5.72 4.03
N ILE A 24 -10.09 -5.18 4.48
CA ILE A 24 -11.40 -5.48 3.90
C ILE A 24 -11.65 -4.78 2.55
N ASN A 25 -10.80 -3.83 2.15
CA ASN A 25 -10.97 -3.08 0.91
C ASN A 25 -10.30 -3.79 -0.28
N GLN A 26 -10.89 -4.91 -0.69
CA GLN A 26 -10.39 -5.76 -1.79
C GLN A 26 -10.26 -4.98 -3.12
N GLY A 27 -11.15 -4.01 -3.37
CA GLY A 27 -11.08 -3.16 -4.56
C GLY A 27 -9.82 -2.29 -4.60
N SER A 28 -9.48 -1.67 -3.47
CA SER A 28 -8.24 -0.89 -3.31
C SER A 28 -7.00 -1.77 -3.44
N ILE A 29 -7.00 -2.95 -2.82
CA ILE A 29 -5.88 -3.90 -2.90
C ILE A 29 -5.60 -4.28 -4.35
N ALA A 30 -6.63 -4.73 -5.08
CA ALA A 30 -6.51 -5.10 -6.48
C ALA A 30 -6.08 -3.93 -7.37
N PHE A 31 -6.59 -2.72 -7.11
CA PHE A 31 -6.20 -1.51 -7.83
C PHE A 31 -4.69 -1.21 -7.66
N HIS A 32 -4.16 -1.22 -6.44
CA HIS A 32 -2.74 -0.95 -6.18
C HIS A 32 -1.83 -2.02 -6.76
N GLN A 33 -2.20 -3.30 -6.65
CA GLN A 33 -1.45 -4.38 -7.28
C GLN A 33 -1.38 -4.24 -8.81
N ARG A 34 -2.48 -3.87 -9.47
CA ARG A 34 -2.49 -3.62 -10.93
C ARG A 34 -1.61 -2.45 -11.36
N MET A 35 -1.42 -1.46 -10.49
CA MET A 35 -0.47 -0.35 -10.72
C MET A 35 0.99 -0.73 -10.45
N GLY A 36 1.25 -1.99 -10.08
CA GLY A 36 2.58 -2.51 -9.80
C GLY A 36 3.14 -2.07 -8.45
N PHE A 37 2.27 -1.92 -7.45
CA PHE A 37 2.69 -1.92 -6.05
C PHE A 37 2.75 -3.35 -5.53
N SER A 38 3.75 -3.63 -4.70
CA SER A 38 3.88 -4.87 -3.93
C SER A 38 3.32 -4.67 -2.53
N ILE A 39 2.75 -5.74 -1.96
CA ILE A 39 2.34 -5.74 -0.54
C ILE A 39 3.58 -6.01 0.30
N VAL A 40 3.80 -5.18 1.32
CA VAL A 40 4.88 -5.39 2.31
C VAL A 40 4.43 -6.45 3.30
N GLU A 41 5.33 -7.37 3.64
CA GLU A 41 5.09 -8.36 4.68
C GLU A 41 4.90 -7.68 6.03
N GLY A 42 3.72 -7.85 6.61
CA GLY A 42 3.37 -7.41 7.96
C GLY A 42 3.45 -8.54 8.99
N ASN A 43 2.92 -8.27 10.18
CA ASN A 43 2.96 -9.21 11.30
C ASN A 43 1.74 -10.15 11.39
N ALA A 44 0.82 -10.09 10.43
CA ALA A 44 -0.34 -10.97 10.37
C ALA A 44 -0.86 -11.14 8.94
N THR A 45 -1.80 -12.08 8.79
CA THR A 45 -2.51 -12.32 7.54
C THR A 45 -4.01 -12.28 7.80
N VAL A 46 -4.75 -11.53 6.99
CA VAL A 46 -6.22 -11.43 7.02
C VAL A 46 -6.72 -11.77 5.63
N GLU A 47 -7.58 -12.79 5.51
CA GLU A 47 -8.14 -13.25 4.23
C GLU A 47 -7.07 -13.53 3.15
N GLY A 48 -5.90 -14.04 3.57
CA GLY A 48 -4.78 -14.32 2.66
C GLY A 48 -3.93 -13.10 2.27
N VAL A 49 -4.25 -11.91 2.78
CA VAL A 49 -3.50 -10.67 2.55
C VAL A 49 -2.62 -10.37 3.75
N SER A 50 -1.35 -10.04 3.52
CA SER A 50 -0.44 -9.63 4.60
C SER A 50 -0.82 -8.23 5.12
N VAL A 51 -0.89 -8.09 6.44
CA VAL A 51 -1.31 -6.86 7.12
C VAL A 51 -0.37 -6.54 8.28
N GLN A 52 -0.23 -5.24 8.56
CA GLN A 52 0.35 -4.76 9.80
C GLN A 52 -0.78 -4.48 10.79
N LYS A 53 -0.81 -5.23 11.90
CA LYS A 53 -1.80 -5.02 12.95
C LYS A 53 -1.63 -3.70 13.66
N ASN A 54 -2.76 -3.09 14.00
CA ASN A 54 -2.85 -1.83 14.74
C ASN A 54 -2.02 -0.68 14.15
N TYR A 55 -1.84 -0.65 12.82
CA TYR A 55 -1.01 0.36 12.16
C TYR A 55 -1.50 1.79 12.44
N ASP A 56 -2.81 2.03 12.37
CA ASP A 56 -3.43 3.32 12.71
C ASP A 56 -4.04 3.32 14.13
N GLY A 57 -3.58 2.43 15.02
CA GLY A 57 -4.11 2.27 16.38
C GLY A 57 -4.93 0.99 16.58
N ARG A 58 -5.49 0.79 17.77
CA ARG A 58 -6.09 -0.49 18.17
C ARG A 58 -7.24 -0.91 17.24
N GLY A 59 -7.12 -2.09 16.63
CA GLY A 59 -8.08 -2.65 15.67
C GLY A 59 -8.01 -2.01 14.28
N GLN A 60 -7.08 -1.09 14.04
CA GLN A 60 -6.92 -0.39 12.77
C GLN A 60 -5.77 -1.01 11.97
N ASP A 61 -5.97 -2.26 11.58
CA ASP A 61 -5.03 -3.01 10.75
C ASP A 61 -4.96 -2.41 9.34
N ARG A 62 -3.79 -2.48 8.71
CA ARG A 62 -3.57 -1.94 7.37
C ARG A 62 -2.77 -2.89 6.50
N VAL A 63 -3.14 -2.95 5.23
CA VAL A 63 -2.29 -3.48 4.17
C VAL A 63 -1.33 -2.37 3.77
N LEU A 64 -0.04 -2.68 3.78
CA LEU A 64 1.01 -1.74 3.41
C LEU A 64 1.49 -2.05 1.99
N PHE A 65 1.61 -1.02 1.16
CA PHE A 65 2.09 -1.14 -0.21
C PHE A 65 3.39 -0.39 -0.41
N VAL A 66 4.22 -0.91 -1.29
CA VAL A 66 5.47 -0.29 -1.74
C VAL A 66 5.62 -0.39 -3.25
N LYS A 67 6.14 0.66 -3.87
CA LYS A 67 6.56 0.67 -5.27
C LYS A 67 7.85 1.44 -5.41
N GLU A 68 8.86 0.81 -5.99
CA GLU A 68 10.07 1.49 -6.45
C GLU A 68 9.79 2.20 -7.80
N LEU A 69 10.31 3.42 -7.95
CA LEU A 69 9.98 4.36 -9.04
C LEU A 69 10.85 4.27 -10.30
#